data_AF-A0A0K8T381-F1
#
_entry.id   AF-A0A0K8T381-F1
#
_cell.length_a   1.000
_cell.length_b   1.000
_cell.length_c   1.000
_cell.angle_alpha   90.00
_cell.angle_beta   90.00
_cell.angle_gamma   90.00
#
_symmetry.space_group_name_H-M   'P 1'
#
loop_
_entity.id
_entity.type
_entity.pdbx_description
1 polymer ?
#
loop_
_entity_poly.entity_id
_entity_poly.type
_entity_poly.pdbx_seq_one_letter_code
_entity_poly.pdbx_strand_id
1 'polypeptide(L)'
;ESSMQVRLDFSHDLHFLSVLLKGIFLYGDDWRILRDASQLLCLIVFAEVIISKDGRMSFPHVFNKKVRLPFRTTFYGEVSENVQPSLKCKMLSNSKVQLALGLRWWVASSNIEVEELLKDSNSTPTNTPVLLPVSNGDIVSLAACSITHNTKLHLENLSTAYSHSTAEDAIDNLTCFLDLSVVVDEHHKLKTLPWEKCFKRYLTTLPASGMDQVLLSQILRFLNKLLIVVPSQIQWVSKIVKDPGFGFNSLLSQLLVADMDETAKELSLEILTLVEISLGEIGNEEEWDFVVSSLVQCLSQSHNQQFYSIAIMDKLLKCLLRVTEMGIHIKTKSLWKLLNAFHCPTPNSCMGLTITRLTLLCLSNLLPLHPRINEIVKSANEIKWLWEMLKSSDVVVKAASLELLGTLCCDSLTTERI
;
A
#
# COMPACT_ATOMS: atom_id res chain seq x y z
N GLU A 1 31.80 33.63 3.73
CA GLU A 1 31.42 33.72 5.15
C GLU A 1 30.93 32.40 5.73
N SER A 2 29.87 31.76 5.22
CA SER A 2 29.39 30.48 5.79
C SER A 2 30.40 29.32 5.75
N SER A 3 31.24 29.21 4.71
CA SER A 3 32.31 28.18 4.68
C SER A 3 33.46 28.46 5.66
N MET A 4 33.65 29.71 6.06
CA MET A 4 34.62 30.06 7.11
C MET A 4 34.07 29.68 8.49
N GLN A 5 32.77 29.89 8.74
CA GLN A 5 32.15 29.52 10.01
C GLN A 5 32.18 28.01 10.25
N VAL A 6 31.75 27.20 9.27
CA VAL A 6 31.79 25.73 9.37
C VAL A 6 33.21 25.23 9.64
N ARG A 7 34.22 25.82 8.99
CA ARG A 7 35.63 25.49 9.24
C ARG A 7 36.10 25.88 10.64
N LEU A 8 35.71 27.07 11.10
CA LEU A 8 35.99 27.54 12.46
C LEU A 8 35.37 26.57 13.48
N ASP A 9 34.12 26.18 13.28
CA ASP A 9 33.41 25.24 14.15
C ASP A 9 34.14 23.88 14.20
N PHE A 10 34.54 23.32 13.05
CA PHE A 10 35.34 22.09 13.02
C PHE A 10 36.75 22.25 13.61
N SER A 11 37.37 23.43 13.48
CA SER A 11 38.68 23.70 14.09
C SER A 11 38.61 23.83 15.62
N HIS A 12 37.45 24.22 16.15
CA HIS A 12 37.19 24.34 17.58
C HIS A 12 36.64 23.06 18.21
N ASP A 13 36.14 22.12 17.41
CA ASP A 13 35.71 20.80 17.86
C ASP A 13 36.90 19.87 18.14
N LEU A 14 37.36 19.91 19.40
CA LEU A 14 38.42 19.04 19.92
C LEU A 14 38.06 17.55 19.84
N HIS A 15 36.77 17.19 19.91
CA HIS A 15 36.36 15.79 19.83
C HIS A 15 36.59 15.26 18.41
N PHE A 16 36.11 16.01 17.42
CA PHE A 16 36.30 15.72 16.00
C PHE A 16 37.79 15.61 15.64
N LEU A 17 38.61 16.59 16.05
CA LEU A 17 40.06 16.54 15.85
C LEU A 17 40.70 15.30 16.52
N SER A 18 40.25 14.93 17.72
CA SER A 18 40.77 13.73 18.41
C SER A 18 40.41 12.45 17.67
N VAL A 19 39.19 12.35 17.12
CA VAL A 19 38.73 11.18 16.35
C VAL A 19 39.51 11.08 15.05
N LEU A 20 39.74 12.21 14.38
CA LEU A 20 40.52 12.25 13.15
C LEU A 20 41.98 11.81 13.39
N LEU A 21 42.62 12.35 14.43
CA LEU A 21 43.97 11.96 14.81
C LEU A 21 44.04 10.48 15.23
N LYS A 22 43.06 9.99 16.01
CA LYS A 22 42.96 8.57 16.34
C LYS A 22 42.83 7.71 15.08
N GLY A 23 42.03 8.12 14.11
CA GLY A 23 41.91 7.42 12.82
C GLY A 23 43.25 7.36 12.07
N ILE A 24 43.98 8.47 12.02
CA ILE A 24 45.32 8.53 11.41
C ILE A 24 46.30 7.57 12.11
N PHE A 25 46.28 7.53 13.45
CA PHE A 25 47.21 6.67 14.20
C PHE A 25 46.81 5.19 14.19
N LEU A 26 45.52 4.88 14.21
CA LEU A 26 45.02 3.50 14.18
C LEU A 26 45.15 2.85 12.80
N TYR A 27 45.01 3.64 11.73
CA TYR A 27 45.04 3.16 10.35
C TYR A 27 46.21 3.76 9.56
N GLY A 28 47.33 4.03 10.24
CA GLY A 28 48.52 4.65 9.64
C GLY A 28 49.13 3.86 8.48
N ASP A 29 48.82 2.56 8.36
CA ASP A 29 49.30 1.73 7.26
C ASP A 29 48.47 1.89 5.97
N ASP A 30 47.25 2.44 6.05
CA ASP A 30 46.41 2.71 4.87
C ASP A 30 46.71 4.10 4.31
N TRP A 31 47.44 4.13 3.19
CA TRP A 31 47.82 5.35 2.50
C TRP A 31 46.61 6.21 2.06
N ARG A 32 45.43 5.61 1.84
CA ARG A 32 44.21 6.35 1.42
C ARG A 32 43.65 7.15 2.60
N ILE A 33 43.60 6.52 3.77
CA ILE A 33 43.13 7.14 5.01
C ILE A 33 44.09 8.27 5.40
N LEU A 34 45.40 8.03 5.32
CA LEU A 34 46.41 9.07 5.54
C LEU A 34 46.25 10.26 4.58
N ARG A 35 46.06 9.98 3.29
CA ARG A 35 45.84 11.03 2.27
C ARG A 35 44.59 11.85 2.60
N ASP A 36 43.45 11.21 2.80
CA ASP A 36 42.16 11.88 2.96
C ASP A 36 42.10 12.67 4.28
N ALA A 37 42.65 12.10 5.36
CA ALA A 37 42.74 12.78 6.64
C ALA A 37 43.71 13.99 6.59
N SER A 38 44.84 13.87 5.89
CA SER A 38 45.77 14.98 5.70
C SER A 38 45.19 16.11 4.84
N GLN A 39 44.41 15.77 3.81
CA GLN A 39 43.67 16.74 2.99
C GLN A 39 42.58 17.44 3.80
N LEU A 40 41.86 16.71 4.64
CA LEU A 40 40.84 17.27 5.53
C LEU A 40 41.44 18.21 6.57
N LEU A 41 42.55 17.83 7.22
CA LEU A 41 43.30 18.73 8.10
C LEU A 41 43.76 20.00 7.37
N CYS A 42 44.23 19.85 6.14
CA CYS A 42 44.62 20.98 5.31
C CYS A 42 43.43 21.91 4.98
N LEU A 43 42.23 21.37 4.73
CA LEU A 43 41.00 22.15 4.49
C LEU A 43 40.50 22.88 5.74
N ILE A 44 40.72 22.31 6.93
CA ILE A 44 40.39 22.96 8.20
C ILE A 44 41.33 24.15 8.42
N VAL A 45 42.63 23.96 8.20
CA VAL A 45 43.67 24.97 8.43
C VAL A 45 43.65 26.10 7.39
N PHE A 46 43.48 25.79 6.10
CA PHE A 46 43.59 26.79 5.04
C PHE A 46 42.23 27.22 4.50
N ALA A 47 42.01 28.54 4.44
CA ALA A 47 40.74 29.12 4.01
C ALA A 47 40.53 29.16 2.50
N GLU A 48 41.64 29.19 1.75
CA GLU A 48 41.65 29.42 0.31
C GLU A 48 42.04 28.13 -0.42
N VAL A 49 41.05 27.24 -0.59
CA VAL A 49 41.21 26.05 -1.43
C VAL A 49 40.34 26.20 -2.66
N ILE A 50 40.99 26.07 -3.82
CA ILE A 50 40.37 26.25 -5.12
C ILE A 50 40.27 24.88 -5.78
N ILE A 51 39.11 24.54 -6.35
CA ILE A 51 38.95 23.30 -7.11
C ILE A 51 39.36 23.56 -8.56
N SER A 52 40.36 22.82 -9.05
CA SER A 52 40.77 22.90 -10.44
C SER A 52 39.74 22.23 -11.36
N LYS A 53 39.76 22.50 -12.66
CA LYS A 53 38.91 21.84 -13.67
C LYS A 53 38.99 20.30 -13.62
N ASP A 54 40.14 19.76 -13.25
CA ASP A 54 40.36 18.31 -13.08
C ASP A 54 39.82 17.76 -11.74
N GLY A 55 39.09 18.56 -10.95
CA GLY A 55 38.52 18.19 -9.66
C GLY A 55 39.54 18.06 -8.52
N ARG A 56 40.77 18.56 -8.69
CA ARG A 56 41.84 18.50 -7.68
C ARG A 56 41.85 19.76 -6.82
N MET A 57 42.24 19.62 -5.56
CA MET A 57 42.50 20.75 -4.68
C MET A 57 43.73 21.51 -5.15
N SER A 58 43.58 22.82 -5.28
CA SER A 58 44.64 23.74 -5.65
C SER A 58 44.74 24.88 -4.65
N PHE A 59 45.97 25.32 -4.43
CA PHE A 59 46.30 26.37 -3.46
C PHE A 59 46.99 27.55 -4.15
N PRO A 60 46.83 28.78 -3.65
CA PRO A 60 47.59 29.92 -4.16
C PRO A 60 49.09 29.64 -4.18
N HIS A 61 49.79 30.16 -5.19
CA HIS A 61 51.21 29.87 -5.41
C HIS A 61 52.12 30.23 -4.22
N VAL A 62 51.68 31.15 -3.34
CA VAL A 62 52.37 31.51 -2.09
C VAL A 62 52.51 30.29 -1.16
N PHE A 63 51.53 29.37 -1.14
CA PHE A 63 51.58 28.15 -0.35
C PHE A 63 52.69 27.21 -0.82
N ASN A 64 52.91 27.08 -2.12
CA ASN A 64 54.02 26.25 -2.65
C ASN A 64 55.39 26.71 -2.13
N LYS A 65 55.57 28.02 -1.96
CA LYS A 65 56.86 28.60 -1.53
C LYS A 65 57.07 28.54 -0.02
N LYS A 66 55.99 28.56 0.77
CA LYS A 66 56.05 28.77 2.23
C LYS A 66 55.57 27.58 3.06
N VAL A 67 54.84 26.62 2.48
CA VAL A 67 54.18 25.54 3.21
C VAL A 67 54.49 24.21 2.55
N ARG A 68 54.96 23.24 3.35
CA ARG A 68 55.12 21.85 2.91
C ARG A 68 53.85 21.08 3.21
N LEU A 69 53.09 20.73 2.17
CA LEU A 69 51.91 19.89 2.30
C LEU A 69 52.30 18.40 2.21
N PRO A 70 51.67 17.52 3.00
CA PRO A 70 51.97 16.08 3.01
C PRO A 70 51.36 15.32 1.81
N PHE A 71 50.78 16.03 0.84
CA PHE A 71 50.18 15.46 -0.37
C PHE A 71 50.51 16.32 -1.60
N ARG A 72 50.42 15.71 -2.78
CA ARG A 72 50.63 16.42 -4.05
C ARG A 72 49.43 17.31 -4.36
N THR A 73 49.68 18.59 -4.62
CA THR A 73 48.65 19.58 -4.97
C THR A 73 49.03 20.32 -6.24
N THR A 74 48.02 20.85 -6.92
CA THR A 74 48.22 21.86 -7.96
C THR A 74 48.25 23.25 -7.32
N PHE A 75 48.86 24.22 -7.97
CA PHE A 75 48.99 25.57 -7.42
C PHE A 75 48.42 26.60 -8.40
N TYR A 76 47.11 26.78 -8.33
CA TYR A 76 46.37 27.76 -9.11
C TYR A 76 45.84 28.85 -8.17
N GLY A 77 45.87 30.10 -8.64
CA GLY A 77 45.17 31.20 -7.97
C GLY A 77 43.73 31.29 -8.47
N GLU A 78 42.86 32.03 -7.76
CA GLU A 78 41.44 32.17 -8.09
C GLU A 78 41.18 32.68 -9.51
N VAL A 79 42.12 33.45 -10.06
CA VAL A 79 42.06 34.05 -11.41
C VAL A 79 42.64 33.13 -12.50
N SER A 80 43.07 31.91 -12.17
CA SER A 80 43.68 30.99 -13.14
C SER A 80 42.62 30.38 -14.06
N GLU A 81 42.95 30.22 -15.35
CA GLU A 81 42.11 29.53 -16.34
C GLU A 81 41.80 28.06 -15.98
N ASN A 82 42.56 27.48 -15.05
CA ASN A 82 42.41 26.10 -14.59
C ASN A 82 41.46 25.98 -13.40
N VAL A 83 40.87 27.08 -12.92
CA VAL A 83 39.88 27.08 -11.84
C VAL A 83 38.51 26.69 -12.37
N GLN A 84 37.81 25.83 -11.63
CA GLN A 84 36.40 25.60 -11.85
C GLN A 84 35.59 26.67 -11.10
N PRO A 85 34.88 27.58 -11.80
CA PRO A 85 34.06 28.58 -11.12
C PRO A 85 32.93 27.89 -10.35
N SER A 86 32.60 28.44 -9.18
CA SER A 86 31.49 27.94 -8.38
C SER A 86 30.19 27.98 -9.21
N LEU A 87 29.51 26.83 -9.31
CA LEU A 87 28.18 26.76 -9.92
C LEU A 87 27.12 27.50 -9.11
N LYS A 88 27.45 27.99 -7.90
CA LYS A 88 26.53 28.70 -7.01
C LYS A 88 25.79 29.83 -7.72
N CYS A 89 26.50 30.72 -8.43
CA CYS A 89 25.85 31.84 -9.12
C CYS A 89 24.91 31.36 -10.24
N LYS A 90 25.29 30.30 -10.97
CA LYS A 90 24.49 29.70 -12.05
C LYS A 90 23.26 28.94 -11.50
N MET A 91 23.36 28.33 -10.32
CA MET A 91 22.23 27.66 -9.67
C MET A 91 21.28 28.68 -9.05
N LEU A 92 21.80 29.70 -8.36
CA LEU A 92 21.00 30.76 -7.76
C LEU A 92 20.37 31.71 -8.79
N SER A 93 20.88 31.79 -10.02
CA SER A 93 20.22 32.54 -11.10
C SER A 93 18.93 31.88 -11.60
N ASN A 94 18.71 30.60 -11.28
CA ASN A 94 17.45 29.91 -11.62
C ASN A 94 16.49 30.00 -10.44
N SER A 95 15.39 30.73 -10.61
CA SER A 95 14.39 30.95 -9.56
C SER A 95 13.80 29.66 -8.98
N LYS A 96 13.60 28.63 -9.81
CA LYS A 96 13.07 27.33 -9.34
C LYS A 96 14.05 26.61 -8.44
N VAL A 97 15.33 26.66 -8.79
CA VAL A 97 16.41 26.06 -8.00
C VAL A 97 16.60 26.83 -6.70
N GLN A 98 16.58 28.16 -6.78
CA GLN A 98 16.65 29.04 -5.62
C GLN A 98 15.50 28.77 -4.64
N LEU A 99 14.26 28.65 -5.13
CA LEU A 99 13.08 28.33 -4.34
C LEU A 99 13.14 26.93 -3.72
N ALA A 100 13.50 25.91 -4.50
CA ALA A 100 13.65 24.55 -4.00
C ALA A 100 14.72 24.44 -2.90
N LEU A 101 15.85 25.14 -3.09
CA LEU A 101 16.91 25.22 -2.08
C LEU A 101 16.45 26.01 -0.85
N GLY A 102 15.69 27.09 -1.03
CA GLY A 102 15.14 27.89 0.06
C GLY A 102 14.16 27.09 0.92
N LEU A 103 13.20 26.39 0.30
CA LEU A 103 12.25 25.53 1.01
C LEU A 103 12.96 24.39 1.76
N ARG A 104 13.94 23.73 1.12
CA ARG A 104 14.74 22.68 1.76
C ARG A 104 15.56 23.23 2.92
N TRP A 105 16.17 24.40 2.75
CA TRP A 105 16.91 25.06 3.82
C TRP A 105 15.99 25.39 5.00
N TRP A 106 14.83 25.96 4.73
CA TRP A 106 13.86 26.32 5.76
C TRP A 106 13.44 25.09 6.58
N VAL A 107 13.04 24.00 5.92
CA VAL A 107 12.72 22.73 6.57
C VAL A 107 13.90 22.22 7.41
N ALA A 108 15.11 22.17 6.84
CA ALA A 108 16.29 21.66 7.54
C ALA A 108 16.68 22.54 8.73
N SER A 109 16.57 23.86 8.59
CA SER A 109 16.94 24.84 9.62
C SER A 109 15.95 24.85 10.79
N SER A 110 14.72 24.41 10.57
CA SER A 110 13.69 24.39 11.60
C SER A 110 13.82 23.18 12.53
N ASN A 111 14.54 22.12 12.11
CA ASN A 111 14.74 20.89 12.89
C ASN A 111 13.44 20.24 13.40
N ILE A 112 12.34 20.47 12.68
CA ILE A 112 10.97 20.02 12.95
C ILE A 112 10.52 19.20 11.74
N GLU A 113 9.67 18.19 11.94
CA GLU A 113 9.11 17.43 10.83
C GLU A 113 8.30 18.32 9.88
N VAL A 114 8.39 18.05 8.57
CA VAL A 114 7.67 18.83 7.54
C VAL A 114 6.18 18.93 7.86
N GLU A 115 5.59 17.87 8.39
CA GLU A 115 4.17 17.85 8.76
C GLU A 115 3.80 18.83 9.87
N GLU A 116 4.67 19.03 10.86
CA GLU A 116 4.46 19.99 11.93
C GLU A 116 4.69 21.42 11.46
N LEU A 117 5.65 21.62 10.56
CA LEU A 117 5.88 22.92 9.91
C LEU A 117 4.69 23.36 9.06
N LEU A 118 4.07 22.41 8.34
CA LEU A 118 2.92 22.71 7.47
C LEU A 118 1.62 22.96 8.26
N LYS A 119 1.52 22.57 9.53
CA LYS A 119 0.36 22.85 10.38
C LYS A 119 0.30 24.30 10.85
N ASP A 120 1.46 24.93 11.03
CA ASP A 120 1.53 26.31 11.45
C ASP A 120 1.50 27.23 10.22
N SER A 121 0.28 27.49 9.71
CA SER A 121 0.03 28.39 8.58
C SER A 121 0.44 29.84 8.86
N ASN A 122 0.72 30.17 10.13
CA ASN A 122 1.23 31.48 10.56
C ASN A 122 2.74 31.48 10.81
N SER A 123 3.42 30.33 10.67
CA SER A 123 4.87 30.28 10.76
C SER A 123 5.47 31.06 9.59
N THR A 124 5.96 32.26 9.90
CA THR A 124 6.79 32.99 8.94
C THR A 124 8.10 32.23 8.80
N PRO A 125 8.63 32.05 7.57
CA PRO A 125 9.93 31.44 7.36
C PRO A 125 11.00 32.35 7.97
N THR A 126 11.30 32.10 9.24
CA THR A 126 12.40 32.72 9.96
C THR A 126 13.68 31.92 9.65
N ASN A 127 14.81 32.60 9.54
CA ASN A 127 16.13 32.01 9.24
C ASN A 127 16.41 31.55 7.78
N THR A 128 15.64 32.00 6.79
CA THR A 128 16.04 31.82 5.38
C THR A 128 17.13 32.83 5.00
N PRO A 129 18.25 32.40 4.39
CA PRO A 129 19.27 33.31 3.88
C PRO A 129 18.67 34.31 2.89
N VAL A 130 19.18 35.54 2.86
CA VAL A 130 18.72 36.59 1.92
C VAL A 130 18.79 36.12 0.45
N LEU A 131 19.73 35.23 0.14
CA LEU A 131 19.92 34.62 -1.18
C LEU A 131 18.90 33.52 -1.53
N LEU A 132 18.09 33.06 -0.56
CA LEU A 132 17.12 31.98 -0.69
C LEU A 132 15.77 32.42 -0.08
N PRO A 133 15.11 33.45 -0.66
CA PRO A 133 13.84 33.92 -0.12
C PRO A 133 12.77 32.84 -0.24
N VAL A 134 12.00 32.64 0.83
CA VAL A 134 10.81 31.78 0.84
C VAL A 134 9.63 32.67 1.24
N SER A 135 8.56 32.63 0.46
CA SER A 135 7.31 33.32 0.77
C SER A 135 6.27 32.36 1.36
N ASN A 136 5.27 32.91 2.05
CA ASN A 136 4.14 32.09 2.54
C ASN A 136 3.37 31.40 1.40
N GLY A 137 3.33 31.99 0.19
CA GLY A 137 2.73 31.35 -0.98
C GLY A 137 3.48 30.08 -1.43
N ASP A 138 4.81 30.06 -1.24
CA ASP A 138 5.63 28.89 -1.54
C ASP A 138 5.41 27.77 -0.51
N ILE A 139 5.17 28.14 0.75
CA ILE A 139 4.80 27.18 1.81
C ILE A 139 3.43 26.57 1.52
N VAL A 140 2.45 27.38 1.12
CA VAL A 140 1.12 26.89 0.71
C VAL A 140 1.23 25.94 -0.49
N SER A 141 2.09 26.28 -1.45
CA SER A 141 2.35 25.42 -2.62
C SER A 141 3.00 24.10 -2.20
N LEU A 142 3.96 24.14 -1.26
CA LEU A 142 4.57 22.94 -0.69
C LEU A 142 3.55 22.08 0.08
N ALA A 143 2.66 22.72 0.84
CA ALA A 143 1.57 22.06 1.56
C ALA A 143 0.66 21.32 0.57
N ALA A 144 0.25 21.98 -0.51
CA ALA A 144 -0.60 21.40 -1.54
C ALA A 144 0.05 20.21 -2.27
N CYS A 145 1.38 20.15 -2.34
CA CYS A 145 2.10 19.02 -2.94
C CYS A 145 2.39 17.87 -1.97
N SER A 146 2.20 18.05 -0.66
CA SER A 146 2.55 17.03 0.34
C SER A 146 1.45 15.98 0.46
N ILE A 147 1.73 14.76 -0.03
CA ILE A 147 0.78 13.64 -0.02
C ILE A 147 0.33 13.30 1.40
N THR A 148 1.29 13.09 2.31
CA THR A 148 0.99 12.67 3.69
C THR A 148 0.20 13.73 4.44
N HIS A 149 0.55 15.01 4.29
CA HIS A 149 -0.14 16.12 4.91
C HIS A 149 -1.59 16.23 4.42
N ASN A 150 -1.81 16.25 3.11
CA ASN A 150 -3.17 16.36 2.57
C ASN A 150 -4.01 15.12 2.86
N THR A 151 -3.42 13.93 2.83
CA THR A 151 -4.12 12.69 3.21
C THR A 151 -4.61 12.78 4.66
N LYS A 152 -3.77 13.26 5.58
CA LYS A 152 -4.14 13.48 6.98
C LYS A 152 -5.24 14.53 7.14
N LEU A 153 -5.14 15.65 6.41
CA LEU A 153 -6.17 16.69 6.41
C LEU A 153 -7.54 16.13 5.95
N HIS A 154 -7.56 15.38 4.85
CA HIS A 154 -8.82 14.78 4.36
C HIS A 154 -9.34 13.66 5.27
N LEU A 155 -8.46 12.92 5.96
CA LEU A 155 -8.86 11.97 7.01
C LEU A 155 -9.52 12.66 8.19
N GLU A 156 -8.98 13.80 8.62
CA GLU A 156 -9.58 14.62 9.69
C GLU A 156 -10.94 15.17 9.23
N ASN A 157 -11.02 15.74 8.02
CA ASN A 157 -12.27 16.21 7.43
C ASN A 157 -13.32 15.10 7.34
N LEU A 158 -12.92 13.90 6.90
CA LEU A 158 -13.80 12.74 6.88
C LEU A 158 -14.28 12.35 8.28
N SER A 159 -13.43 12.47 9.31
CA SER A 159 -13.82 12.16 10.69
C SER A 159 -14.78 13.19 11.31
N THR A 160 -14.73 14.44 10.85
CA THR A 160 -15.58 15.54 11.32
C THR A 160 -16.73 15.87 10.37
N ALA A 161 -16.87 15.15 9.25
CA ALA A 161 -17.90 15.40 8.26
C ALA A 161 -19.30 15.27 8.89
N TYR A 162 -20.12 16.30 8.71
CA TYR A 162 -21.52 16.37 9.16
C TYR A 162 -22.53 16.25 8.00
N SER A 163 -22.07 16.32 6.74
CA SER A 163 -22.89 16.14 5.54
C SER A 163 -22.29 15.08 4.62
N HIS A 164 -23.13 14.43 3.81
CA HIS A 164 -22.69 13.49 2.77
C HIS A 164 -21.70 14.16 1.82
N SER A 165 -22.02 15.35 1.28
CA SER A 165 -21.14 16.04 0.32
C SER A 165 -19.71 16.24 0.84
N THR A 166 -19.56 16.63 2.11
CA THR A 166 -18.22 16.82 2.70
C THR A 166 -17.45 15.52 2.86
N ALA A 167 -18.15 14.41 3.09
CA ALA A 167 -17.54 13.09 3.16
C ALA A 167 -17.18 12.58 1.75
N GLU A 168 -18.04 12.78 0.76
CA GLU A 168 -17.78 12.44 -0.65
C GLU A 168 -16.55 13.19 -1.18
N ASP A 169 -16.51 14.51 -1.00
CA ASP A 169 -15.37 15.34 -1.38
C ASP A 169 -14.06 14.87 -0.70
N ALA A 170 -14.13 14.48 0.57
CA ALA A 170 -12.97 13.96 1.29
C ALA A 170 -12.50 12.61 0.71
N ILE A 171 -13.42 11.71 0.36
CA ILE A 171 -13.10 10.41 -0.24
C ILE A 171 -12.51 10.57 -1.65
N ASP A 172 -13.03 11.46 -2.47
CA ASP A 172 -12.51 11.72 -3.82
C ASP A 172 -11.07 12.25 -3.75
N ASN A 173 -10.81 13.20 -2.85
CA ASN A 173 -9.46 13.72 -2.64
C ASN A 173 -8.51 12.65 -2.06
N LEU A 174 -8.96 11.85 -1.09
CA LEU A 174 -8.17 10.73 -0.56
C LEU A 174 -7.83 9.72 -1.65
N THR A 175 -8.76 9.44 -2.57
CA THR A 175 -8.53 8.55 -3.72
C THR A 175 -7.45 9.11 -4.64
N CYS A 176 -7.52 10.40 -4.96
CA CYS A 176 -6.51 11.09 -5.77
C CYS A 176 -5.12 11.06 -5.12
N PHE A 177 -5.02 11.34 -3.81
CA PHE A 177 -3.74 11.29 -3.10
C PHE A 177 -3.20 9.87 -2.96
N LEU A 178 -4.06 8.87 -2.82
CA LEU A 178 -3.65 7.46 -2.83
C LEU A 178 -3.07 7.08 -4.19
N ASP A 179 -3.71 7.46 -5.30
CA ASP A 179 -3.19 7.22 -6.65
C ASP A 179 -1.86 7.91 -6.88
N LEU A 180 -1.75 9.18 -6.47
CA LEU A 180 -0.52 9.94 -6.58
C LEU A 180 0.60 9.32 -5.74
N SER A 181 0.29 8.76 -4.56
CA SER A 181 1.26 8.05 -3.72
C SER A 181 1.84 6.80 -4.38
N VAL A 182 1.05 6.12 -5.22
CA VAL A 182 1.51 4.97 -6.00
C VAL A 182 2.41 5.44 -7.14
N VAL A 183 2.04 6.51 -7.84
CA VAL A 183 2.84 7.07 -8.95
C VAL A 183 4.20 7.59 -8.48
N VAL A 184 4.27 8.19 -7.29
CA VAL A 184 5.49 8.77 -6.72
C VAL A 184 6.27 7.77 -5.85
N ASP A 185 5.76 6.56 -5.66
CA ASP A 185 6.34 5.50 -4.81
C ASP A 185 6.51 5.90 -3.33
N GLU A 186 5.58 6.70 -2.81
CA GLU A 186 5.56 7.16 -1.40
C GLU A 186 4.46 6.53 -0.55
N HIS A 187 3.75 5.54 -1.08
CA HIS A 187 2.66 4.83 -0.40
C HIS A 187 3.05 4.25 0.98
N HIS A 188 4.34 3.93 1.20
CA HIS A 188 4.84 3.46 2.49
C HIS A 188 4.67 4.48 3.63
N LYS A 189 4.68 5.78 3.34
CA LYS A 189 4.49 6.85 4.33
C LYS A 189 3.04 6.91 4.84
N LEU A 190 2.09 6.36 4.09
CA LEU A 190 0.68 6.35 4.46
C LEU A 190 0.35 5.33 5.55
N LYS A 191 1.26 4.39 5.85
CA LYS A 191 1.03 3.30 6.82
C LYS A 191 0.72 3.79 8.24
N THR A 192 1.32 4.91 8.65
CA THR A 192 1.25 5.46 10.00
C THR A 192 0.03 6.34 10.25
N LEU A 193 -0.76 6.62 9.21
CA LEU A 193 -1.94 7.49 9.32
C LEU A 193 -3.09 6.80 10.07
N PRO A 194 -3.97 7.56 10.75
CA PRO A 194 -5.01 7.02 11.62
C PRO A 194 -6.24 6.49 10.87
N TRP A 195 -6.03 5.60 9.90
CA TRP A 195 -7.09 5.04 9.04
C TRP A 195 -8.25 4.42 9.84
N GLU A 196 -7.94 3.51 10.77
CA GLU A 196 -8.97 2.83 11.58
C GLU A 196 -9.89 3.84 12.28
N LYS A 197 -9.30 4.85 12.95
CA LYS A 197 -10.07 5.84 13.72
C LYS A 197 -11.06 6.61 12.84
N CYS A 198 -10.65 6.98 11.63
CA CYS A 198 -11.47 7.80 10.73
C CYS A 198 -12.58 6.98 10.04
N PHE A 199 -12.32 5.71 9.72
CA PHE A 199 -13.25 4.87 8.97
C PHE A 199 -14.19 4.03 9.86
N LYS A 200 -13.80 3.75 11.11
CA LYS A 200 -14.57 2.87 12.01
C LYS A 200 -16.05 3.25 12.10
N ARG A 201 -16.37 4.54 12.28
CA ARG A 201 -17.77 5.00 12.43
C ARG A 201 -18.68 4.61 11.25
N TYR A 202 -18.12 4.57 10.04
CA TYR A 202 -18.86 4.26 8.82
C TYR A 202 -19.09 2.77 8.64
N LEU A 203 -18.18 1.93 9.14
CA LEU A 203 -18.30 0.47 9.05
C LEU A 203 -19.14 -0.12 10.19
N THR A 204 -19.18 0.54 11.34
CA THR A 204 -19.92 0.04 12.51
C THR A 204 -21.39 0.44 12.53
N THR A 205 -21.77 1.47 11.76
CA THR A 205 -23.13 2.02 11.74
C THR A 205 -23.88 1.53 10.51
N LEU A 206 -25.11 1.07 10.68
CA LEU A 206 -25.97 0.68 9.55
C LEU A 206 -26.46 1.92 8.79
N PRO A 207 -26.54 1.87 7.44
CA PRO A 207 -27.10 2.94 6.63
C PRO A 207 -28.59 3.11 6.94
N ALA A 208 -29.01 4.33 7.25
CA ALA A 208 -30.41 4.65 7.58
C ALA A 208 -31.21 5.14 6.36
N SER A 209 -30.51 5.53 5.29
CA SER A 209 -31.08 6.06 4.05
C SER A 209 -30.34 5.56 2.80
N GLY A 210 -30.95 5.72 1.61
CA GLY A 210 -30.29 5.39 0.34
C GLY A 210 -29.02 6.22 0.10
N MET A 211 -28.97 7.47 0.56
CA MET A 211 -27.76 8.30 0.50
C MET A 211 -26.63 7.74 1.38
N ASP A 212 -26.97 7.18 2.54
CA ASP A 212 -25.98 6.49 3.39
C ASP A 212 -25.43 5.24 2.71
N GLN A 213 -26.24 4.52 1.94
CA GLN A 213 -25.78 3.36 1.16
C GLN A 213 -24.81 3.77 0.05
N VAL A 214 -25.09 4.86 -0.66
CA VAL A 214 -24.21 5.40 -1.71
C VAL A 214 -22.87 5.84 -1.11
N LEU A 215 -22.89 6.59 -0.01
CA LEU A 215 -21.68 7.02 0.68
C LEU A 215 -20.88 5.81 1.20
N LEU A 216 -21.55 4.82 1.79
CA LEU A 216 -20.89 3.60 2.26
C LEU A 216 -20.25 2.84 1.10
N SER A 217 -20.91 2.75 -0.06
CA SER A 217 -20.34 2.14 -1.27
C SER A 217 -19.05 2.84 -1.70
N GLN A 218 -19.03 4.17 -1.74
CA GLN A 218 -17.82 4.95 -2.07
C GLN A 218 -16.69 4.75 -1.03
N ILE A 219 -17.04 4.73 0.26
CA ILE A 219 -16.11 4.47 1.34
C ILE A 219 -15.49 3.07 1.21
N LEU A 220 -16.30 2.05 0.96
CA LEU A 220 -15.83 0.68 0.78
C LEU A 220 -14.96 0.54 -0.46
N ARG A 221 -15.32 1.20 -1.57
CA ARG A 221 -14.50 1.24 -2.78
C ARG A 221 -13.12 1.84 -2.51
N PHE A 222 -13.08 2.95 -1.77
CA PHE A 222 -11.82 3.55 -1.33
C PHE A 222 -11.02 2.59 -0.44
N LEU A 223 -11.66 1.96 0.55
CA LEU A 223 -11.00 1.00 1.45
C LEU A 223 -10.44 -0.19 0.69
N ASN A 224 -11.19 -0.76 -0.25
CA ASN A 224 -10.74 -1.86 -1.12
C ASN A 224 -9.44 -1.48 -1.85
N LYS A 225 -9.37 -0.25 -2.37
CA LYS A 225 -8.17 0.28 -3.01
C LYS A 225 -7.02 0.53 -2.01
N LEU A 226 -7.32 1.09 -0.85
CA LEU A 226 -6.35 1.34 0.23
C LEU A 226 -5.69 0.04 0.68
N LEU A 227 -6.45 -1.04 0.86
CA LEU A 227 -5.92 -2.32 1.33
C LEU A 227 -4.96 -2.97 0.31
N ILE A 228 -5.17 -2.74 -0.98
CA ILE A 228 -4.24 -3.19 -2.03
C ILE A 228 -2.93 -2.38 -1.98
N VAL A 229 -3.03 -1.06 -1.82
CA VAL A 229 -1.86 -0.15 -1.83
C VAL A 229 -1.09 -0.20 -0.51
N VAL A 230 -1.79 -0.38 0.61
CA VAL A 230 -1.25 -0.37 1.98
C VAL A 230 -1.74 -1.62 2.74
N PRO A 231 -1.18 -2.82 2.46
CA PRO A 231 -1.66 -4.08 3.05
C PRO A 231 -1.63 -4.13 4.57
N SER A 232 -0.78 -3.33 5.24
CA SER A 232 -0.72 -3.26 6.70
C SER A 232 -2.06 -2.83 7.34
N GLN A 233 -2.97 -2.23 6.58
CA GLN A 233 -4.29 -1.82 7.04
C GLN A 233 -5.30 -2.98 7.09
N ILE A 234 -5.00 -4.15 6.50
CA ILE A 234 -5.90 -5.31 6.49
C ILE A 234 -6.19 -5.80 7.92
N GLN A 235 -5.24 -5.65 8.85
CA GLN A 235 -5.37 -6.14 10.23
C GLN A 235 -6.53 -5.51 11.01
N TRP A 236 -6.77 -4.20 10.88
CA TRP A 236 -7.88 -3.56 11.60
C TRP A 236 -9.21 -3.73 10.86
N VAL A 237 -9.18 -3.75 9.52
CA VAL A 237 -10.38 -4.01 8.71
C VAL A 237 -10.90 -5.42 8.98
N SER A 238 -10.03 -6.42 8.95
CA SER A 238 -10.40 -7.82 9.22
C SER A 238 -11.01 -7.99 10.60
N LYS A 239 -10.54 -7.29 11.64
CA LYS A 239 -11.17 -7.28 12.97
C LYS A 239 -12.62 -6.79 12.92
N ILE A 240 -12.91 -5.75 12.15
CA ILE A 240 -14.28 -5.22 12.00
C ILE A 240 -15.15 -6.20 11.20
N VAL A 241 -14.61 -6.80 10.13
CA VAL A 241 -15.34 -7.76 9.30
C VAL A 241 -15.68 -9.03 10.09
N LYS A 242 -14.75 -9.53 10.91
CA LYS A 242 -14.93 -10.74 11.72
C LYS A 242 -15.93 -10.58 12.86
N ASP A 243 -15.98 -9.40 13.47
CA ASP A 243 -16.76 -9.20 14.71
C ASP A 243 -18.27 -9.12 14.42
N PRO A 244 -19.07 -10.10 14.90
CA PRO A 244 -20.50 -10.18 14.64
C PRO A 244 -21.30 -9.03 15.28
N GLY A 245 -20.71 -8.28 16.22
CA GLY A 245 -21.32 -7.14 16.88
C GLY A 245 -21.40 -5.87 16.00
N PHE A 246 -20.70 -5.82 14.87
CA PHE A 246 -20.72 -4.65 13.99
C PHE A 246 -21.82 -4.72 12.93
N GLY A 247 -22.35 -3.54 12.56
CA GLY A 247 -23.38 -3.38 11.53
C GLY A 247 -23.00 -3.99 10.17
N PHE A 248 -21.71 -4.05 9.85
CA PHE A 248 -21.19 -4.68 8.63
C PHE A 248 -21.70 -6.12 8.42
N ASN A 249 -21.74 -6.92 9.49
CA ASN A 249 -22.18 -8.32 9.43
C ASN A 249 -23.69 -8.47 9.22
N SER A 250 -24.46 -7.50 9.73
CA SER A 250 -25.88 -7.39 9.41
C SER A 250 -26.09 -7.02 7.94
N LEU A 251 -25.25 -6.14 7.36
CA LEU A 251 -25.31 -5.82 5.92
C LEU A 251 -24.96 -7.01 5.04
N LEU A 252 -23.93 -7.78 5.39
CA LEU A 252 -23.57 -9.02 4.69
C LEU A 252 -24.74 -10.01 4.68
N SER A 253 -25.51 -10.06 5.76
CA SER A 253 -26.70 -10.90 5.87
C SER A 253 -27.92 -10.30 5.14
N GLN A 254 -27.97 -8.98 4.95
CA GLN A 254 -29.04 -8.30 4.21
C GLN A 254 -28.88 -8.38 2.68
N LEU A 255 -27.73 -8.84 2.18
CA LEU A 255 -27.53 -9.25 0.77
C LEU A 255 -28.58 -10.27 0.28
N LEU A 256 -29.32 -10.86 1.21
CA LEU A 256 -30.25 -11.97 1.06
C LEU A 256 -31.69 -11.62 0.70
N VAL A 257 -32.08 -10.34 0.67
CA VAL A 257 -33.48 -9.96 0.47
C VAL A 257 -33.72 -9.43 -0.95
N ALA A 258 -34.78 -9.93 -1.58
CA ALA A 258 -35.18 -9.77 -2.98
C ALA A 258 -35.25 -8.32 -3.51
N ASP A 259 -35.20 -8.18 -4.84
CA ASP A 259 -35.26 -6.93 -5.63
C ASP A 259 -34.43 -5.78 -5.02
N MET A 260 -33.12 -5.98 -5.04
CA MET A 260 -32.16 -4.96 -4.69
C MET A 260 -32.10 -3.90 -5.79
N ASP A 261 -32.28 -2.64 -5.40
CA ASP A 261 -31.94 -1.48 -6.22
C ASP A 261 -30.46 -1.56 -6.67
N GLU A 262 -30.11 -0.89 -7.78
CA GLU A 262 -28.73 -0.90 -8.31
C GLU A 262 -27.70 -0.45 -7.24
N THR A 263 -28.06 0.51 -6.40
CA THR A 263 -27.21 0.98 -5.29
C THR A 263 -26.90 -0.13 -4.28
N ALA A 264 -27.89 -0.97 -3.96
CA ALA A 264 -27.72 -2.09 -3.06
C ALA A 264 -26.86 -3.20 -3.69
N LYS A 265 -26.96 -3.42 -5.01
CA LYS A 265 -26.08 -4.34 -5.74
C LYS A 265 -24.63 -3.85 -5.75
N GLU A 266 -24.38 -2.57 -5.99
CA GLU A 266 -23.04 -1.99 -5.92
C GLU A 266 -22.45 -2.15 -4.51
N LEU A 267 -23.21 -1.77 -3.49
CA LEU A 267 -22.79 -1.93 -2.10
C LEU A 267 -22.43 -3.40 -1.77
N SER A 268 -23.22 -4.35 -2.28
CA SER A 268 -22.97 -5.79 -2.13
C SER A 268 -21.62 -6.21 -2.70
N LEU A 269 -21.28 -5.71 -3.89
CA LEU A 269 -20.01 -6.03 -4.54
C LEU A 269 -18.82 -5.45 -3.78
N GLU A 270 -18.94 -4.24 -3.25
CA GLU A 270 -17.88 -3.61 -2.46
C GLU A 270 -17.67 -4.31 -1.12
N ILE A 271 -18.75 -4.73 -0.45
CA ILE A 271 -18.71 -5.56 0.77
C ILE A 271 -18.00 -6.89 0.51
N LEU A 272 -18.40 -7.62 -0.53
CA LEU A 272 -17.77 -8.90 -0.86
C LEU A 272 -16.30 -8.74 -1.28
N THR A 273 -15.94 -7.63 -1.94
CA THR A 273 -14.54 -7.31 -2.24
C THR A 273 -13.73 -7.09 -0.97
N LEU A 274 -14.28 -6.38 0.02
CA LEU A 274 -13.61 -6.15 1.29
C LEU A 274 -13.38 -7.47 2.05
N VAL A 275 -14.39 -8.35 2.06
CA VAL A 275 -14.29 -9.70 2.65
C VAL A 275 -13.22 -10.53 1.94
N GLU A 276 -13.22 -10.55 0.60
CA GLU A 276 -12.22 -11.29 -0.18
C GLU A 276 -10.78 -10.84 0.13
N ILE A 277 -10.53 -9.53 0.19
CA ILE A 277 -9.21 -8.98 0.53
C ILE A 277 -8.82 -9.36 1.96
N SER A 278 -9.78 -9.28 2.89
CA SER A 278 -9.54 -9.56 4.31
C SER A 278 -9.28 -11.04 4.61
N LEU A 279 -9.83 -11.95 3.79
CA LEU A 279 -9.56 -13.40 3.86
C LEU A 279 -8.16 -13.78 3.33
N GLY A 280 -7.51 -12.92 2.55
CA GLY A 280 -6.21 -13.20 1.93
C GLY A 280 -5.01 -13.18 2.90
N GLU A 281 -5.16 -12.62 4.10
CA GLU A 281 -4.13 -12.71 5.14
C GLU A 281 -4.33 -13.97 5.99
N ILE A 282 -3.26 -14.74 6.15
CA ILE A 282 -3.20 -16.02 6.89
C ILE A 282 -3.50 -15.73 8.37
N GLY A 283 -4.78 -15.76 8.74
CA GLY A 283 -5.28 -15.63 10.10
C GLY A 283 -5.97 -16.92 10.55
N ASN A 284 -5.93 -17.18 11.85
CA ASN A 284 -6.49 -18.36 12.50
C ASN A 284 -7.92 -18.70 12.04
N GLU A 285 -8.17 -19.99 11.81
CA GLU A 285 -9.41 -20.57 11.29
C GLU A 285 -10.64 -20.24 12.15
N GLU A 286 -10.49 -20.17 13.47
CA GLU A 286 -11.59 -20.07 14.46
C GLU A 286 -12.33 -18.71 14.48
N GLU A 287 -11.81 -17.66 13.83
CA GLU A 287 -12.37 -16.30 13.93
C GLU A 287 -13.36 -15.93 12.80
N TRP A 288 -13.54 -16.81 11.81
CA TRP A 288 -14.30 -16.49 10.59
C TRP A 288 -15.69 -17.16 10.50
N ASP A 289 -16.06 -17.97 11.48
CA ASP A 289 -17.28 -18.80 11.46
C ASP A 289 -18.56 -18.05 11.12
N PHE A 290 -18.73 -16.83 11.67
CA PHE A 290 -19.90 -16.00 11.41
C PHE A 290 -19.97 -15.58 9.94
N VAL A 291 -18.87 -15.02 9.43
CA VAL A 291 -18.77 -14.55 8.04
C VAL A 291 -18.97 -15.71 7.08
N VAL A 292 -18.33 -16.86 7.33
CA VAL A 292 -18.48 -18.08 6.53
C VAL A 292 -19.93 -18.57 6.54
N SER A 293 -20.58 -18.57 7.71
CA SER A 293 -21.99 -18.95 7.83
C SER A 293 -22.90 -18.03 7.02
N SER A 294 -22.67 -16.71 7.06
CA SER A 294 -23.39 -15.73 6.24
C SER A 294 -23.16 -15.95 4.74
N LEU A 295 -21.93 -16.17 4.30
CA LEU A 295 -21.62 -16.44 2.87
C LEU A 295 -22.30 -17.73 2.37
N VAL A 296 -22.30 -18.80 3.16
CA VAL A 296 -22.97 -20.07 2.82
C VAL A 296 -24.49 -19.91 2.81
N GLN A 297 -25.03 -19.12 3.75
CA GLN A 297 -26.45 -18.77 3.75
C GLN A 297 -26.82 -18.01 2.47
N CYS A 298 -25.99 -17.04 2.05
CA CYS A 298 -26.10 -16.34 0.75
C CYS A 298 -26.16 -17.29 -0.44
N LEU A 299 -25.25 -18.27 -0.46
CA LEU A 299 -25.24 -19.27 -1.53
C LEU A 299 -26.47 -20.20 -1.51
N SER A 300 -27.04 -20.46 -0.33
CA SER A 300 -28.19 -21.38 -0.19
C SER A 300 -29.50 -20.77 -0.67
N GLN A 301 -29.66 -19.45 -0.51
CA GLN A 301 -30.89 -18.72 -0.85
C GLN A 301 -30.93 -18.27 -2.31
N SER A 302 -29.78 -18.19 -2.98
CA SER A 302 -29.66 -17.79 -4.40
C SER A 302 -30.34 -18.72 -5.41
N HIS A 303 -30.72 -19.94 -5.00
CA HIS A 303 -31.43 -20.91 -5.84
C HIS A 303 -32.93 -20.65 -5.99
N ASN A 304 -33.54 -19.90 -5.07
CA ASN A 304 -35.00 -19.75 -4.99
C ASN A 304 -35.53 -18.46 -5.61
N GLN A 305 -34.66 -17.48 -5.86
CA GLN A 305 -34.98 -16.20 -6.48
C GLN A 305 -34.19 -16.11 -7.78
N GLN A 306 -34.83 -15.64 -8.86
CA GLN A 306 -34.24 -15.49 -10.19
C GLN A 306 -32.79 -15.03 -10.06
N PHE A 307 -31.85 -15.84 -10.58
CA PHE A 307 -30.41 -15.71 -10.39
C PHE A 307 -30.01 -14.26 -10.09
N TYR A 308 -29.68 -14.00 -8.82
CA TYR A 308 -29.01 -12.78 -8.39
C TYR A 308 -27.96 -12.37 -9.43
N SER A 309 -27.72 -11.07 -9.59
CA SER A 309 -26.71 -10.54 -10.53
C SER A 309 -25.48 -11.44 -10.57
N ILE A 310 -25.15 -11.98 -11.76
CA ILE A 310 -24.05 -12.94 -11.97
C ILE A 310 -22.74 -12.44 -11.33
N ALA A 311 -22.55 -11.12 -11.28
CA ALA A 311 -21.41 -10.48 -10.64
C ALA A 311 -21.35 -10.72 -9.12
N ILE A 312 -22.48 -10.66 -8.41
CA ILE A 312 -22.54 -10.93 -6.96
C ILE A 312 -22.23 -12.40 -6.69
N MET A 313 -22.76 -13.30 -7.52
CA MET A 313 -22.50 -14.73 -7.42
C MET A 313 -21.03 -15.08 -7.68
N ASP A 314 -20.42 -14.49 -8.71
CA ASP A 314 -18.99 -14.62 -9.00
C ASP A 314 -18.15 -14.18 -7.79
N LYS A 315 -18.47 -13.02 -7.22
CA LYS A 315 -17.72 -12.46 -6.09
C LYS A 315 -17.92 -13.26 -4.79
N LEU A 316 -19.14 -13.73 -4.53
CA LEU A 316 -19.46 -14.62 -3.42
C LEU A 316 -18.65 -15.92 -3.51
N LEU A 317 -18.57 -16.52 -4.71
CA LEU A 317 -17.79 -17.74 -4.94
C LEU A 317 -16.29 -17.51 -4.81
N LYS A 318 -15.76 -16.33 -5.18
CA LYS A 318 -14.36 -15.97 -4.90
C LYS A 318 -14.07 -15.91 -3.40
N CYS A 319 -14.98 -15.33 -2.61
CA CYS A 319 -14.85 -15.33 -1.15
C CYS A 319 -14.85 -16.77 -0.60
N LEU A 320 -15.80 -17.60 -1.04
CA LEU A 320 -15.85 -19.00 -0.62
C LEU A 320 -14.62 -19.79 -1.06
N LEU A 321 -14.07 -19.54 -2.25
CA LEU A 321 -12.84 -20.18 -2.70
C LEU A 321 -11.70 -19.87 -1.73
N ARG A 322 -11.51 -18.61 -1.32
CA ARG A 322 -10.53 -18.23 -0.30
C ARG A 322 -10.75 -18.95 1.03
N VAL A 323 -12.00 -19.04 1.49
CA VAL A 323 -12.36 -19.81 2.70
C VAL A 323 -11.96 -21.28 2.57
N THR A 324 -12.20 -21.91 1.42
CA THR A 324 -11.80 -23.30 1.18
C THR A 324 -10.29 -23.50 1.06
N GLU A 325 -9.57 -22.51 0.51
CA GLU A 325 -8.09 -22.51 0.47
C GLU A 325 -7.48 -22.45 1.88
N MET A 326 -8.17 -21.81 2.83
CA MET A 326 -7.80 -21.80 4.25
C MET A 326 -8.12 -23.11 4.98
N GLY A 327 -8.75 -24.10 4.33
CA GLY A 327 -9.11 -25.38 4.96
C GLY A 327 -10.39 -25.34 5.79
N ILE A 328 -11.14 -24.22 5.79
CA ILE A 328 -12.39 -24.11 6.56
C ILE A 328 -13.50 -24.90 5.88
N HIS A 329 -14.15 -25.76 6.66
CA HIS A 329 -15.24 -26.61 6.20
C HIS A 329 -16.55 -25.85 5.97
N ILE A 330 -17.13 -26.00 4.78
CA ILE A 330 -18.48 -25.49 4.47
C ILE A 330 -19.40 -26.59 3.93
N LYS A 331 -20.73 -26.37 4.08
CA LYS A 331 -21.75 -27.29 3.58
C LYS A 331 -21.78 -27.29 2.04
N THR A 332 -21.50 -28.44 1.43
CA THR A 332 -21.37 -28.59 -0.04
C THR A 332 -22.69 -28.64 -0.80
N LYS A 333 -23.84 -28.87 -0.13
CA LYS A 333 -25.15 -29.03 -0.78
C LYS A 333 -25.54 -27.85 -1.70
N SER A 334 -25.26 -26.62 -1.28
CA SER A 334 -25.57 -25.42 -2.07
C SER A 334 -24.68 -25.29 -3.31
N LEU A 335 -23.42 -25.75 -3.22
CA LEU A 335 -22.48 -25.78 -4.35
C LEU A 335 -22.92 -26.81 -5.40
N TRP A 336 -23.35 -28.00 -4.98
CA TRP A 336 -23.88 -29.02 -5.91
C TRP A 336 -25.13 -28.55 -6.66
N LYS A 337 -26.04 -27.86 -5.97
CA LYS A 337 -27.21 -27.22 -6.61
C LYS A 337 -26.80 -26.17 -7.62
N LEU A 338 -25.77 -25.38 -7.31
CA LEU A 338 -25.27 -24.34 -8.20
C LEU A 338 -24.61 -24.92 -9.44
N LEU A 339 -23.85 -26.01 -9.28
CA LEU A 339 -23.34 -26.79 -10.38
C LEU A 339 -24.48 -27.29 -11.27
N ASN A 340 -25.56 -27.82 -10.69
CA ASN A 340 -26.75 -28.22 -11.45
C ASN A 340 -27.51 -27.06 -12.09
N ALA A 341 -27.36 -25.82 -11.63
CA ALA A 341 -28.02 -24.67 -12.25
C ALA A 341 -27.20 -24.06 -13.40
N PHE A 342 -25.86 -24.07 -13.29
CA PHE A 342 -24.95 -23.42 -14.24
C PHE A 342 -24.10 -24.39 -15.07
N HIS A 343 -24.29 -25.71 -14.92
CA HIS A 343 -23.66 -26.69 -15.79
C HIS A 343 -23.99 -26.35 -17.25
N CYS A 344 -22.96 -26.25 -18.09
CA CYS A 344 -23.13 -26.03 -19.51
C CYS A 344 -23.31 -27.41 -20.19
N PRO A 345 -24.52 -27.79 -20.63
CA PRO A 345 -24.71 -29.04 -21.39
C PRO A 345 -24.07 -28.96 -22.78
N THR A 346 -23.80 -27.75 -23.28
CA THR A 346 -23.16 -27.52 -24.57
C THR A 346 -21.69 -27.08 -24.40
N PRO A 347 -20.74 -27.70 -25.11
CA PRO A 347 -19.30 -27.46 -24.92
C PRO A 347 -18.83 -26.05 -25.34
N ASN A 348 -19.69 -25.32 -26.06
CA ASN A 348 -19.42 -23.98 -26.60
C ASN A 348 -20.14 -22.85 -25.86
N SER A 349 -20.93 -23.14 -24.81
CA SER A 349 -21.58 -22.09 -24.03
C SER A 349 -20.61 -21.46 -23.06
N CYS A 350 -20.39 -20.15 -23.17
CA CYS A 350 -19.58 -19.36 -22.25
C CYS A 350 -20.39 -18.85 -21.04
N MET A 351 -21.71 -19.00 -21.04
CA MET A 351 -22.57 -18.43 -20.00
C MET A 351 -22.47 -19.25 -18.71
N GLY A 352 -22.08 -18.60 -17.61
CA GLY A 352 -21.93 -19.26 -16.31
C GLY A 352 -20.63 -20.05 -16.14
N LEU A 353 -19.72 -20.02 -17.11
CA LEU A 353 -18.48 -20.81 -17.09
C LEU A 353 -17.59 -20.42 -15.90
N THR A 354 -17.51 -19.12 -15.56
CA THR A 354 -16.78 -18.65 -14.37
C THR A 354 -17.39 -19.17 -13.07
N ILE A 355 -18.72 -19.15 -12.95
CA ILE A 355 -19.45 -19.68 -11.79
C ILE A 355 -19.19 -21.18 -11.66
N THR A 356 -19.29 -21.93 -12.76
CA THR A 356 -18.99 -23.36 -12.81
C THR A 356 -17.55 -23.65 -12.41
N ARG A 357 -16.58 -22.89 -12.93
CA ARG A 357 -15.15 -23.01 -12.58
C ARG A 357 -14.93 -22.81 -11.08
N LEU A 358 -15.43 -21.72 -10.51
CA LEU A 358 -15.26 -21.42 -9.08
C LEU A 358 -15.97 -22.45 -8.19
N THR A 359 -17.16 -22.92 -8.60
CA THR A 359 -17.93 -23.94 -7.88
C THR A 359 -17.16 -25.26 -7.82
N LEU A 360 -16.58 -25.69 -8.96
CA LEU A 360 -15.76 -26.90 -9.01
C LEU A 360 -14.52 -26.77 -8.13
N LEU A 361 -13.80 -25.64 -8.20
CA LEU A 361 -12.62 -25.42 -7.35
C LEU A 361 -12.96 -25.45 -5.85
N CYS A 362 -14.05 -24.81 -5.44
CA CYS A 362 -14.53 -24.89 -4.05
C CYS A 362 -14.82 -26.34 -3.64
N LEU A 363 -15.49 -27.11 -4.51
CA LEU A 363 -15.78 -28.52 -4.26
C LEU A 363 -14.48 -29.35 -4.18
N SER A 364 -13.50 -29.10 -5.05
CA SER A 364 -12.20 -29.79 -5.06
C SER A 364 -11.46 -29.62 -3.73
N ASN A 365 -11.46 -28.40 -3.18
CA ASN A 365 -10.81 -28.11 -1.90
C ASN A 365 -11.54 -28.75 -0.71
N LEU A 366 -12.88 -28.84 -0.76
CA LEU A 366 -13.70 -29.29 0.38
C LEU A 366 -13.84 -30.80 0.49
N LEU A 367 -13.90 -31.49 -0.64
CA LEU A 367 -14.17 -32.94 -0.67
C LEU A 367 -13.12 -33.76 0.06
N PRO A 368 -11.80 -33.57 -0.13
CA PRO A 368 -10.76 -34.30 0.60
C PRO A 368 -10.86 -34.18 2.12
N LEU A 369 -11.43 -33.08 2.59
CA LEU A 369 -11.57 -32.81 4.02
C LEU A 369 -12.82 -33.48 4.60
N HIS A 370 -13.82 -33.86 3.79
CA HIS A 370 -15.12 -34.27 4.29
C HIS A 370 -15.09 -35.69 4.91
N PRO A 371 -15.47 -35.87 6.19
CA PRO A 371 -15.36 -37.18 6.87
C PRO A 371 -16.34 -38.25 6.36
N ARG A 372 -17.29 -37.87 5.50
CA ARG A 372 -18.32 -38.76 4.92
C ARG A 372 -18.52 -38.53 3.42
N ILE A 373 -17.43 -38.52 2.64
CA ILE A 373 -17.48 -38.37 1.17
C ILE A 373 -18.49 -39.35 0.55
N ASN A 374 -18.53 -40.59 1.06
CA ASN A 374 -19.45 -41.63 0.60
C ASN A 374 -20.94 -41.32 0.77
N GLU A 375 -21.34 -40.49 1.75
CA GLU A 375 -22.74 -40.03 1.88
C GLU A 375 -23.05 -38.92 0.86
N ILE A 376 -22.09 -38.05 0.56
CA ILE A 376 -22.21 -37.03 -0.49
C ILE A 376 -22.36 -37.72 -1.86
N VAL A 377 -21.51 -38.71 -2.16
CA VAL A 377 -21.55 -39.49 -3.39
C VAL A 377 -22.91 -40.15 -3.62
N LYS A 378 -23.51 -40.72 -2.56
CA LYS A 378 -24.83 -41.37 -2.64
C LYS A 378 -25.99 -40.39 -2.75
N SER A 379 -25.83 -39.17 -2.27
CA SER A 379 -26.88 -38.14 -2.27
C SER A 379 -26.88 -37.23 -3.50
N ALA A 380 -25.74 -37.10 -4.17
CA ALA A 380 -25.55 -36.16 -5.27
C ALA A 380 -25.85 -36.82 -6.63
N ASN A 381 -27.12 -36.79 -7.05
CA ASN A 381 -27.52 -37.10 -8.43
C ASN A 381 -26.80 -36.21 -9.47
N GLU A 382 -26.20 -35.12 -9.01
CA GLU A 382 -25.47 -34.11 -9.75
C GLU A 382 -24.06 -34.57 -10.19
N ILE A 383 -23.53 -35.70 -9.67
CA ILE A 383 -22.23 -36.27 -10.10
C ILE A 383 -22.21 -36.57 -11.61
N LYS A 384 -23.36 -36.91 -12.20
CA LYS A 384 -23.49 -37.15 -13.65
C LYS A 384 -22.95 -35.98 -14.49
N TRP A 385 -23.08 -34.75 -13.98
CA TRP A 385 -22.64 -33.55 -14.70
C TRP A 385 -21.11 -33.42 -14.76
N LEU A 386 -20.37 -34.00 -13.81
CA LEU A 386 -18.89 -34.00 -13.83
C LEU A 386 -18.36 -34.69 -15.10
N TRP A 387 -19.01 -35.78 -15.52
CA TRP A 387 -18.67 -36.49 -16.76
C TRP A 387 -18.93 -35.65 -18.02
N GLU A 388 -19.99 -34.84 -18.01
CA GLU A 388 -20.28 -33.94 -19.12
C GLU A 388 -19.29 -32.77 -19.18
N MET A 389 -18.83 -32.29 -18.02
CA MET A 389 -17.86 -31.19 -17.93
C MET A 389 -16.46 -31.53 -18.48
N LEU A 390 -16.11 -32.82 -18.58
CA LEU A 390 -14.91 -33.27 -19.30
C LEU A 390 -14.91 -32.86 -20.78
N LYS A 391 -16.09 -32.62 -21.36
CA LYS A 391 -16.26 -32.17 -22.75
C LYS A 391 -16.19 -30.65 -22.90
N SER A 392 -16.03 -29.89 -21.81
CA SER A 392 -15.90 -28.42 -21.84
C SER A 392 -14.74 -27.97 -22.74
N SER A 393 -14.74 -26.72 -23.21
CA SER A 393 -13.57 -26.13 -23.88
C SER A 393 -12.53 -25.58 -22.88
N ASP A 394 -12.93 -25.36 -21.63
CA ASP A 394 -12.09 -24.79 -20.58
C ASP A 394 -11.23 -25.87 -19.88
N VAL A 395 -9.92 -25.65 -19.88
CA VAL A 395 -8.92 -26.57 -19.29
C VAL A 395 -9.06 -26.67 -17.78
N VAL A 396 -9.37 -25.56 -17.08
CA VAL A 396 -9.51 -25.54 -15.62
C VAL A 396 -10.74 -26.33 -15.20
N VAL A 397 -11.86 -26.16 -15.92
CA VAL A 397 -13.09 -26.94 -15.68
C VAL A 397 -12.83 -28.43 -15.85
N LYS A 398 -12.10 -28.84 -16.89
CA LYS A 398 -11.71 -30.25 -17.08
C LYS A 398 -10.83 -30.76 -15.96
N ALA A 399 -9.78 -30.02 -15.62
CA ALA A 399 -8.81 -30.43 -14.61
C ALA A 399 -9.50 -30.58 -13.23
N ALA A 400 -10.28 -29.59 -12.82
CA ALA A 400 -11.02 -29.64 -11.56
C ALA A 400 -12.09 -30.76 -11.56
N SER A 401 -12.76 -30.99 -12.68
CA SER A 401 -13.72 -32.11 -12.80
C SER A 401 -13.03 -33.47 -12.69
N LEU A 402 -11.85 -33.64 -13.31
CA LEU A 402 -11.04 -34.86 -13.21
C LEU A 402 -10.50 -35.08 -11.80
N GLU A 403 -10.00 -34.01 -11.16
CA GLU A 403 -9.55 -34.05 -9.78
C GLU A 403 -10.67 -34.48 -8.84
N LEU A 404 -11.85 -33.87 -8.97
CA LEU A 404 -13.06 -34.26 -8.23
C LEU A 404 -13.43 -35.71 -8.44
N LEU A 405 -13.51 -36.17 -9.69
CA LEU A 405 -13.79 -37.56 -10.01
C LEU A 405 -12.74 -38.51 -9.43
N GLY A 406 -11.45 -38.13 -9.49
CA GLY A 406 -10.35 -38.87 -8.89
C GLY A 406 -10.51 -39.04 -7.38
N THR A 407 -10.80 -37.95 -6.67
CA THR A 407 -11.04 -37.96 -5.21
C THR A 407 -12.24 -38.84 -4.85
N LEU A 408 -13.35 -38.73 -5.60
CA LEU A 408 -14.55 -39.55 -5.37
C LEU A 408 -14.30 -41.05 -5.64
N CYS A 409 -13.49 -41.38 -6.66
CA CYS A 409 -13.14 -42.75 -6.99
C CYS A 409 -12.13 -43.37 -6.01
N CYS A 410 -11.17 -42.61 -5.49
CA CYS A 410 -10.15 -43.15 -4.58
C CYS A 410 -10.71 -43.54 -3.21
N ASP A 411 -11.67 -42.78 -2.66
CA ASP A 411 -12.25 -43.08 -1.33
C ASP A 411 -13.35 -44.15 -1.34
N SER A 412 -13.96 -44.41 -2.49
CA SER A 412 -14.84 -45.59 -2.65
C SER A 412 -14.05 -46.91 -2.60
N LEU A 413 -12.77 -46.89 -3.01
CA LEU A 413 -11.88 -48.05 -3.01
C LEU A 413 -11.23 -48.34 -1.64
N THR A 414 -11.11 -47.35 -0.75
CA THR A 414 -10.53 -47.54 0.59
C THR A 414 -11.51 -48.19 1.58
N THR A 415 -12.82 -48.11 1.35
CA THR A 415 -13.83 -48.77 2.19
C THR A 415 -14.19 -50.22 1.79
N GLU A 416 -13.78 -50.72 0.63
CA GLU A 416 -13.93 -52.15 0.28
C GLU A 416 -12.75 -53.03 0.75
N ARG A 417 -11.78 -52.44 1.48
CA ARG A 417 -10.69 -53.16 2.16
C ARG A 417 -10.55 -52.74 3.62
N ILE A 418 -11.60 -52.96 4.42
CA ILE A 418 -11.49 -53.27 5.86
C ILE A 418 -12.47 -54.39 6.18
#